data_AF-A0A0E3PQU9-F1
#
_entry.id   AF-A0A0E3PQU9-F1
#
_cell.length_a   1.000
_cell.length_b   1.000
_cell.length_c   1.000
_cell.angle_alpha   90.00
_cell.angle_beta   90.00
_cell.angle_gamma   90.00
#
_symmetry.space_group_name_H-M   'P 1'
#
loop_
_entity.id
_entity.type
_entity.pdbx_description
1 polymer ?
#
loop_
_entity_poly.entity_id
_entity_poly.type
_entity_poly.pdbx_seq_one_letter_code
_entity_poly.pdbx_strand_id
1 'polypeptide(L)'
;MAIDLEVLDKNIDKQVKTINAAQAAALTIEISAGFVAGLEAGEKKTSFLRSSSEELTEVQKETIEKLSAEYFGYIAEFNEAAGEQLKDRAREIIKQGGPEQDLKDEIRKYAEDIWGGSETVTIDRTGQTRTVIEVGKDRKLRKVEKEITRAYKTNVDAYADMLARTSTHGAYEEGRAAAYQEEGQSMWRFVGPVDERSRPDHSALVGEHFTYGTPESDMALQLLHEPNCRHRAIVYFGDPDLDTPQEEYEKQKEKAGLYYDEEKGKWAFKESGKTTKKTKQKKAPAKKETEKKKEETKPIEINPKTTDIETIFREYEKPIKDNDFETAVILDNKGNFIFSKKGNKKSVSFTAEELGKVRGNQLTHNHPRNTSFSLGDVKLSSTYNVTEIRACGKKYIYSMKPGETGWNKEYFNKKIKPLYTKHYNEVYSDLFSQAISGEISDEEWDLMQNHMVWERVADELGLIYKKTEW
;
A
#
# COMPACT_ATOMS: atom_id res chain seq x y z
N MET A 1 3.22 -59.41 2.44
CA MET A 1 4.62 -59.20 2.88
C MET A 1 4.56 -58.15 3.98
N ALA A 2 5.38 -58.24 5.02
CA ALA A 2 5.38 -57.17 6.04
C ALA A 2 5.79 -55.83 5.38
N ILE A 3 5.16 -54.73 5.76
CA ILE A 3 5.54 -53.39 5.29
C ILE A 3 6.94 -53.09 5.83
N ASP A 4 7.90 -52.87 4.94
CA ASP A 4 9.27 -52.50 5.31
C ASP A 4 9.30 -51.02 5.71
N LEU A 5 9.54 -50.77 7.00
CA LEU A 5 9.57 -49.43 7.59
C LEU A 5 10.72 -48.57 7.04
N GLU A 6 11.89 -49.15 6.76
CA GLU A 6 13.01 -48.38 6.21
C GLU A 6 12.72 -47.93 4.78
N VAL A 7 12.06 -48.79 4.00
CA VAL A 7 11.63 -48.43 2.64
C VAL A 7 10.55 -47.36 2.67
N LEU A 8 9.61 -47.45 3.62
CA LEU A 8 8.55 -46.44 3.80
C LEU A 8 9.13 -45.07 4.17
N ASP A 9 10.01 -45.02 5.18
CA ASP A 9 10.65 -43.77 5.64
C ASP A 9 11.43 -43.10 4.50
N LYS A 10 12.24 -43.87 3.76
CA LYS A 10 12.98 -43.37 2.57
C LYS A 10 12.05 -42.84 1.49
N ASN A 11 10.90 -43.46 1.29
CA ASN A 11 9.92 -42.98 0.32
C ASN A 11 9.26 -41.68 0.78
N ILE A 12 8.91 -41.55 2.06
CA ILE A 12 8.37 -40.30 2.63
C ILE A 12 9.39 -39.17 2.46
N ASP A 13 10.66 -39.41 2.81
CA ASP A 13 11.74 -38.41 2.64
C ASP A 13 11.91 -37.96 1.20
N LYS A 14 11.85 -38.90 0.26
CA LYS A 14 11.92 -38.61 -1.16
C LYS A 14 10.75 -37.74 -1.62
N GLN A 15 9.55 -37.99 -1.13
CA GLN A 15 8.36 -37.19 -1.47
C GLN A 15 8.45 -35.79 -0.86
N VAL A 16 8.82 -35.66 0.41
CA VAL A 16 9.04 -34.36 1.08
C VAL A 16 10.08 -33.53 0.33
N LYS A 17 11.20 -34.13 -0.10
CA LYS A 17 12.21 -33.45 -0.93
C LYS A 17 11.65 -33.00 -2.28
N THR A 18 10.79 -33.79 -2.90
CA THR A 18 10.17 -33.46 -4.19
C THR A 18 9.20 -32.28 -4.02
N ILE A 19 8.39 -32.28 -2.96
CA ILE A 19 7.49 -31.18 -2.59
C ILE A 19 8.30 -29.89 -2.33
N ASN A 20 9.37 -29.97 -1.53
CA ASN A 20 10.25 -28.84 -1.27
C ASN A 20 10.81 -28.23 -2.56
N ALA A 21 11.33 -29.05 -3.48
CA ALA A 21 11.88 -28.55 -4.74
C ALA A 21 10.83 -27.84 -5.60
N ALA A 22 9.60 -28.36 -5.66
CA ALA A 22 8.50 -27.72 -6.40
C ALA A 22 8.08 -26.39 -5.77
N GLN A 23 7.97 -26.35 -4.43
CA GLN A 23 7.56 -25.14 -3.70
C GLN A 23 8.63 -24.05 -3.71
N ALA A 24 9.92 -24.41 -3.68
CA ALA A 24 11.02 -23.44 -3.78
C ALA A 24 10.90 -22.59 -5.06
N ALA A 25 10.71 -23.24 -6.21
CA ALA A 25 10.60 -22.56 -7.50
C ALA A 25 9.37 -21.62 -7.56
N ALA A 26 8.21 -22.09 -7.08
CA ALA A 26 6.99 -21.29 -7.05
C ALA A 26 7.13 -20.09 -6.10
N LEU A 27 7.72 -20.29 -4.93
CA LEU A 27 7.93 -19.24 -3.94
C LEU A 27 8.87 -18.14 -4.45
N THR A 28 9.97 -18.51 -5.12
CA THR A 28 10.89 -17.53 -5.71
C THR A 28 10.18 -16.63 -6.73
N ILE A 29 9.27 -17.19 -7.54
CA ILE A 29 8.48 -16.42 -8.51
C ILE A 29 7.56 -15.43 -7.78
N GLU A 30 6.83 -15.88 -6.76
CA GLU A 30 5.93 -15.03 -5.97
C GLU A 30 6.68 -13.92 -5.21
N ILE A 31 7.81 -14.23 -4.58
CA ILE A 31 8.65 -13.23 -3.90
C ILE A 31 9.18 -12.21 -4.89
N SER A 32 9.64 -12.66 -6.07
CA SER A 32 10.11 -11.76 -7.12
C SER A 32 8.99 -10.82 -7.59
N ALA A 33 7.79 -11.36 -7.81
CA ALA A 33 6.62 -10.57 -8.22
C ALA A 33 6.20 -9.56 -7.12
N GLY A 34 6.16 -9.98 -5.86
CA GLY A 34 5.87 -9.11 -4.72
C GLY A 34 6.90 -7.99 -4.56
N PHE A 35 8.19 -8.31 -4.72
CA PHE A 35 9.28 -7.35 -4.69
C PHE A 35 9.17 -6.31 -5.81
N VAL A 36 8.95 -6.75 -7.06
CA VAL A 36 8.74 -5.85 -8.21
C VAL A 36 7.51 -4.97 -8.00
N ALA A 37 6.39 -5.52 -7.53
CA ALA A 37 5.21 -4.73 -7.19
C ALA A 37 5.51 -3.69 -6.10
N GLY A 38 6.37 -4.05 -5.14
CA GLY A 38 6.91 -3.15 -4.12
C GLY A 38 7.73 -2.02 -4.73
N LEU A 39 8.71 -2.34 -5.56
CA LEU A 39 9.52 -1.34 -6.29
C LEU A 39 8.61 -0.35 -7.02
N GLU A 40 7.70 -0.83 -7.85
CA GLU A 40 6.78 0.01 -8.60
C GLU A 40 5.91 0.89 -7.68
N ALA A 41 5.49 0.37 -6.53
CA ALA A 41 4.67 1.12 -5.58
C ALA A 41 5.48 2.16 -4.79
N GLY A 42 6.76 1.90 -4.55
CA GLY A 42 7.71 2.86 -4.01
C GLY A 42 7.91 4.01 -4.99
N GLU A 43 8.21 3.67 -6.25
CA GLU A 43 8.36 4.63 -7.35
C GLU A 43 7.12 5.53 -7.54
N LYS A 44 5.92 4.94 -7.44
CA LYS A 44 4.64 5.68 -7.52
C LYS A 44 4.43 6.69 -6.37
N LYS A 45 5.16 6.58 -5.25
CA LYS A 45 4.94 7.40 -4.05
C LYS A 45 5.88 8.60 -3.89
N THR A 46 7.06 8.61 -4.53
CA THR A 46 8.03 9.70 -4.34
C THR A 46 8.44 10.45 -5.60
N SER A 47 8.46 9.88 -6.82
CA SER A 47 8.44 10.70 -8.04
C SER A 47 8.31 9.93 -9.36
N PHE A 48 7.58 10.54 -10.29
CA PHE A 48 7.97 11.01 -11.64
C PHE A 48 9.24 10.63 -12.37
N LEU A 49 10.14 9.79 -11.87
CA LEU A 49 11.45 9.66 -12.49
C LEU A 49 11.98 8.23 -12.38
N ARG A 50 11.36 7.31 -13.14
CA ARG A 50 12.09 6.21 -13.81
C ARG A 50 11.23 5.48 -14.84
N SER A 51 11.85 5.05 -15.93
CA SER A 51 11.25 4.17 -16.93
C SER A 51 11.29 2.74 -16.40
N SER A 52 10.13 2.11 -16.25
CA SER A 52 9.94 0.75 -15.74
C SER A 52 10.44 -0.35 -16.71
N SER A 53 11.72 -0.32 -17.09
CA SER A 53 12.33 -1.37 -17.92
C SER A 53 13.79 -1.65 -17.59
N GLU A 54 14.30 -1.23 -16.43
CA GLU A 54 15.64 -1.62 -16.00
C GLU A 54 15.60 -3.02 -15.39
N GLU A 55 16.58 -3.84 -15.79
CA GLU A 55 16.85 -5.12 -15.17
C GLU A 55 17.10 -4.91 -13.67
N LEU A 56 16.65 -5.85 -12.82
CA LEU A 56 16.88 -5.76 -11.38
C LEU A 56 18.38 -5.56 -11.09
N THR A 57 18.71 -4.65 -10.18
CA THR A 57 20.09 -4.47 -9.76
C THR A 57 20.59 -5.72 -9.02
N GLU A 58 21.92 -5.92 -8.96
CA GLU A 58 22.47 -7.07 -8.24
C GLU A 58 22.08 -7.06 -6.75
N VAL A 59 22.00 -5.88 -6.12
CA VAL A 59 21.51 -5.74 -4.74
C VAL A 59 20.04 -6.19 -4.62
N GLN A 60 19.19 -5.83 -5.59
CA GLN A 60 17.78 -6.26 -5.60
C GLN A 60 17.66 -7.78 -5.80
N LYS A 61 18.47 -8.37 -6.70
CA LYS A 61 18.53 -9.83 -6.91
C LYS A 61 18.97 -10.55 -5.63
N GLU A 62 20.04 -10.08 -4.98
CA GLU A 62 20.50 -10.63 -3.69
C GLU A 62 19.44 -10.53 -2.60
N THR A 63 18.66 -9.44 -2.55
CA THR A 63 17.55 -9.30 -1.59
C THR A 63 16.44 -10.32 -1.86
N ILE A 64 16.04 -10.51 -3.12
CA ILE A 64 15.07 -11.54 -3.52
C ILE A 64 15.57 -12.93 -3.14
N GLU A 65 16.85 -13.23 -3.37
CA GLU A 65 17.46 -14.50 -3.00
C GLU A 65 17.45 -14.73 -1.49
N LYS A 66 17.80 -13.71 -0.69
CA LYS A 66 17.76 -13.78 0.78
C LYS A 66 16.34 -14.04 1.29
N LEU A 67 15.35 -13.30 0.79
CA LEU A 67 13.94 -13.52 1.15
C LEU A 67 13.48 -14.92 0.73
N SER A 68 13.84 -15.35 -0.47
CA SER A 68 13.50 -16.69 -0.98
C SER A 68 14.09 -17.79 -0.10
N ALA A 69 15.36 -17.66 0.29
CA ALA A 69 16.00 -18.59 1.20
C ALA A 69 15.34 -18.62 2.59
N GLU A 70 14.99 -17.47 3.14
CA GLU A 70 14.31 -17.36 4.44
C GLU A 70 12.95 -18.05 4.42
N TYR A 71 12.06 -17.66 3.50
CA TYR A 71 10.70 -18.20 3.43
C TYR A 71 10.69 -19.66 2.97
N PHE A 72 11.64 -20.07 2.13
CA PHE A 72 11.82 -21.49 1.80
C PHE A 72 12.25 -22.30 3.03
N GLY A 73 13.11 -21.75 3.90
CA GLY A 73 13.48 -22.36 5.16
C GLY A 73 12.26 -22.68 6.02
N TYR A 74 11.28 -21.77 6.09
CA TYR A 74 10.03 -22.00 6.80
C TYR A 74 9.19 -23.13 6.17
N ILE A 75 9.04 -23.16 4.83
CA ILE A 75 8.35 -24.26 4.12
C ILE A 75 9.02 -25.61 4.38
N ALA A 76 10.35 -25.66 4.22
CA ALA A 76 11.11 -26.89 4.35
C ALA A 76 10.99 -27.47 5.76
N GLU A 77 11.06 -26.62 6.78
CA GLU A 77 10.84 -27.02 8.17
C GLU A 77 9.44 -27.58 8.40
N PHE A 78 8.40 -26.91 7.90
CA PHE A 78 7.03 -27.38 8.03
C PHE A 78 6.83 -28.74 7.35
N ASN A 79 7.37 -28.90 6.13
CA ASN A 79 7.25 -30.15 5.38
C ASN A 79 8.04 -31.30 6.02
N GLU A 80 9.19 -31.00 6.62
CA GLU A 80 9.96 -31.97 7.40
C GLU A 80 9.18 -32.43 8.63
N ALA A 81 8.60 -31.50 9.40
CA ALA A 81 7.75 -31.82 10.55
C ALA A 81 6.52 -32.67 10.15
N ALA A 82 5.87 -32.32 9.03
CA ALA A 82 4.75 -33.09 8.48
C ALA A 82 5.20 -34.51 8.07
N GLY A 83 6.38 -34.63 7.45
CA GLY A 83 6.99 -35.90 7.06
C GLY A 83 7.31 -36.80 8.27
N GLU A 84 7.96 -36.24 9.30
CA GLU A 84 8.26 -36.99 10.53
C GLU A 84 6.98 -37.44 11.26
N GLN A 85 5.98 -36.56 11.35
CA GLN A 85 4.68 -36.92 11.93
C GLN A 85 4.01 -38.07 11.17
N LEU A 86 4.07 -38.07 9.84
CA LEU A 86 3.57 -39.17 9.01
C LEU A 86 4.34 -40.48 9.28
N LYS A 87 5.66 -40.44 9.42
CA LYS A 87 6.47 -41.62 9.75
C LYS A 87 6.09 -42.19 11.11
N ASP A 88 5.98 -41.35 12.13
CA ASP A 88 5.61 -41.78 13.47
C ASP A 88 4.22 -42.41 13.49
N ARG A 89 3.25 -41.80 12.83
CA ARG A 89 1.90 -42.37 12.72
C ARG A 89 1.88 -43.67 11.93
N ALA A 90 2.64 -43.78 10.85
CA ALA A 90 2.75 -45.01 10.08
C ALA A 90 3.34 -46.16 10.91
N ARG A 91 4.36 -45.88 11.74
CA ARG A 91 4.93 -46.86 12.68
C ARG A 91 3.90 -47.33 13.71
N GLU A 92 3.06 -46.43 14.21
CA GLU A 92 1.96 -46.78 15.13
C GLU A 92 0.93 -47.70 14.46
N ILE A 93 0.46 -47.35 13.26
CA ILE A 93 -0.51 -48.14 12.49
C ILE A 93 0.04 -49.54 12.23
N ILE A 94 1.29 -49.65 11.78
CA ILE A 94 1.93 -50.93 11.51
C ILE A 94 2.08 -51.78 12.77
N LYS A 95 2.37 -51.17 13.93
CA LYS A 95 2.46 -51.87 15.23
C LYS A 95 1.11 -52.42 15.70
N GLN A 96 -0.01 -51.79 15.35
CA GLN A 96 -1.35 -52.28 15.71
C GLN A 96 -1.70 -53.59 15.00
N GLY A 97 -1.09 -53.84 13.83
CA GLY A 97 -1.27 -55.05 13.05
C GLY A 97 -2.61 -55.10 12.31
N GLY A 98 -2.68 -55.92 11.26
CA GLY A 98 -3.87 -56.03 10.42
C GLY A 98 -3.53 -56.51 9.01
N PRO A 99 -4.53 -56.63 8.12
CA PRO A 99 -4.30 -56.91 6.71
C PRO A 99 -3.45 -55.80 6.07
N GLU A 100 -2.45 -56.20 5.28
CA GLU A 100 -1.47 -55.26 4.69
C GLU A 100 -2.13 -54.12 3.88
N GLN A 101 -3.23 -54.42 3.19
CA GLN A 101 -3.97 -53.45 2.40
C GLN A 101 -4.65 -52.39 3.27
N ASP A 102 -5.29 -52.81 4.36
CA ASP A 102 -5.96 -51.90 5.30
C ASP A 102 -4.95 -50.94 5.95
N LEU A 103 -3.77 -51.46 6.33
CA LEU A 103 -2.69 -50.63 6.88
C LEU A 103 -2.20 -49.59 5.86
N LYS A 104 -2.04 -49.98 4.59
CA LYS A 104 -1.62 -49.06 3.51
C LYS A 104 -2.66 -47.98 3.27
N ASP A 105 -3.95 -48.34 3.28
CA ASP A 105 -5.03 -47.40 3.05
C ASP A 105 -5.20 -46.43 4.23
N GLU A 106 -4.97 -46.87 5.48
CA GLU A 106 -4.94 -46.00 6.65
C GLU A 106 -3.76 -45.01 6.61
N ILE A 107 -2.55 -45.47 6.26
CA ILE A 107 -1.37 -44.61 6.10
C ILE A 107 -1.60 -43.59 4.97
N ARG A 108 -2.15 -44.03 3.83
CA ARG A 108 -2.48 -43.13 2.71
C ARG A 108 -3.49 -42.08 3.15
N LYS A 109 -4.56 -42.49 3.83
CA LYS A 109 -5.59 -41.58 4.32
C LYS A 109 -4.99 -40.54 5.27
N TYR A 110 -4.11 -40.95 6.19
CA TYR A 110 -3.45 -40.01 7.10
C TYR A 110 -2.55 -39.02 6.36
N ALA A 111 -1.84 -39.47 5.33
CA ALA A 111 -1.06 -38.58 4.47
C ALA A 111 -1.98 -37.59 3.71
N GLU A 112 -3.12 -38.05 3.20
CA GLU A 112 -4.14 -37.20 2.57
C GLU A 112 -4.73 -36.19 3.57
N ASP A 113 -4.91 -36.58 4.83
CA ASP A 113 -5.41 -35.69 5.87
C ASP A 113 -4.39 -34.59 6.25
N ILE A 114 -3.10 -34.94 6.33
CA ILE A 114 -2.01 -33.95 6.51
C ILE A 114 -1.97 -32.99 5.34
N TRP A 115 -1.76 -33.50 4.12
CA TRP A 115 -1.52 -32.66 2.94
C TRP A 115 -2.80 -32.00 2.41
N GLY A 116 -3.97 -32.53 2.75
CA GLY A 116 -5.29 -31.95 2.49
C GLY A 116 -5.77 -30.97 3.56
N GLY A 117 -4.96 -30.70 4.59
CA GLY A 117 -5.22 -29.64 5.57
C GLY A 117 -6.22 -29.99 6.68
N SER A 118 -6.72 -31.23 6.75
CA SER A 118 -7.61 -31.68 7.82
C SER A 118 -6.86 -32.04 9.10
N GLU A 119 -5.59 -32.44 9.00
CA GLU A 119 -4.73 -32.78 10.14
C GLU A 119 -3.80 -31.62 10.54
N THR A 120 -3.52 -31.54 11.85
CA THR A 120 -2.60 -30.58 12.43
C THR A 120 -1.18 -31.12 12.44
N VAL A 121 -0.24 -30.36 11.89
CA VAL A 121 1.20 -30.58 11.99
C VAL A 121 1.75 -29.85 13.23
N THR A 122 2.60 -30.53 13.99
CA THR A 122 3.27 -29.96 15.16
C THR A 122 4.75 -29.71 14.87
N ILE A 123 5.19 -28.46 15.02
CA ILE A 123 6.60 -28.05 15.03
C ILE A 123 6.98 -27.78 16.47
N ASP A 124 7.72 -28.70 17.09
CA ASP A 124 8.13 -28.59 18.48
C ASP A 124 9.60 -28.16 18.60
N ARG A 125 9.80 -26.90 18.99
CA ARG A 125 11.10 -26.35 19.36
C ARG A 125 11.15 -25.91 20.82
N THR A 126 10.29 -26.49 21.67
CA THR A 126 10.27 -26.12 23.09
C THR A 126 11.63 -26.29 23.75
N GLY A 127 12.03 -25.32 24.57
CA GLY A 127 13.35 -25.28 25.20
C GLY A 127 14.49 -24.73 24.32
N GLN A 128 14.26 -24.53 23.01
CA GLN A 128 15.21 -23.82 22.16
C GLN A 128 15.04 -22.30 22.30
N THR A 129 16.10 -21.54 22.01
CA THR A 129 16.05 -20.08 21.96
C THR A 129 15.77 -19.57 20.56
N ARG A 130 15.01 -18.48 20.46
CA ARG A 130 14.87 -17.69 19.24
C ARG A 130 15.19 -16.23 19.50
N THR A 131 15.83 -15.59 18.53
CA THR A 131 15.99 -14.14 18.53
C THR A 131 14.65 -13.48 18.21
N VAL A 132 14.22 -12.53 19.02
CA VAL A 132 13.09 -11.65 18.74
C VAL A 132 13.51 -10.20 18.86
N ILE A 133 12.82 -9.33 18.14
CA ILE A 133 13.01 -7.88 18.26
C ILE A 133 12.02 -7.38 19.30
N GLU A 134 12.53 -6.74 20.34
CA GLU A 134 11.75 -6.15 21.42
C GLU A 134 11.77 -4.63 21.34
N VAL A 135 10.61 -4.02 21.57
CA VAL A 135 10.43 -2.55 21.56
C VAL A 135 10.40 -2.06 23.00
N GLY A 136 11.40 -1.27 23.40
CA GLY A 136 11.47 -0.68 24.73
C GLY A 136 10.36 0.35 24.99
N LYS A 137 10.22 0.77 26.26
CA LYS A 137 9.33 1.88 26.64
C LYS A 137 9.69 3.19 25.92
N ASP A 138 10.99 3.39 25.69
CA ASP A 138 11.58 4.50 24.91
C ASP A 138 11.51 4.26 23.40
N ARG A 139 10.85 3.18 22.96
CA ARG A 139 10.65 2.76 21.56
C ARG A 139 11.93 2.35 20.84
N LYS A 140 13.04 2.19 21.55
CA LYS A 140 14.27 1.64 20.99
C LYS A 140 14.15 0.15 20.75
N LEU A 141 14.76 -0.28 19.66
CA LEU A 141 14.77 -1.68 19.23
C LEU A 141 15.99 -2.41 19.76
N ARG A 142 15.78 -3.64 20.23
CA ARG A 142 16.86 -4.55 20.63
C ARG A 142 16.52 -5.98 20.24
N LYS A 143 17.54 -6.74 19.84
CA LYS A 143 17.44 -8.19 19.69
C LYS A 143 17.61 -8.84 21.05
N VAL A 144 16.69 -9.72 21.42
CA VAL A 144 16.75 -10.50 22.65
C VAL A 144 16.47 -11.96 22.33
N GLU A 145 17.17 -12.85 23.02
CA GLU A 145 16.90 -14.28 22.95
C GLU A 145 15.73 -14.62 23.87
N LYS A 146 14.71 -15.30 23.33
CA LYS A 146 13.58 -15.82 24.10
C LYS A 146 13.48 -17.32 23.92
N GLU A 147 13.29 -18.02 25.02
CA GLU A 147 13.00 -19.45 25.00
C GLU A 147 11.61 -19.70 24.41
N ILE A 148 11.53 -20.69 23.52
CA ILE A 148 10.27 -21.18 22.96
C ILE A 148 9.59 -22.03 24.04
N THR A 149 8.46 -21.56 24.53
CA THR A 149 7.73 -22.20 25.64
C THR A 149 6.56 -23.07 25.18
N ARG A 150 6.21 -23.04 23.89
CA ARG A 150 5.07 -23.77 23.33
C ARG A 150 5.40 -24.29 21.94
N ALA A 151 5.03 -25.54 21.69
CA ALA A 151 5.06 -26.12 20.36
C ALA A 151 4.09 -25.36 19.44
N TYR A 152 4.49 -25.14 18.20
CA TYR A 152 3.65 -24.51 17.19
C TYR A 152 2.82 -25.59 16.50
N LYS A 153 1.50 -25.35 16.39
CA LYS A 153 0.54 -26.29 15.83
C LYS A 153 -0.32 -25.58 14.79
N THR A 154 -0.39 -26.14 13.59
CA THR A 154 -1.19 -25.60 12.47
C THR A 154 -1.46 -26.69 11.46
N ASN A 155 -2.36 -26.48 10.51
CA ASN A 155 -2.50 -27.36 9.34
C ASN A 155 -1.85 -26.72 8.10
N VAL A 156 -1.79 -27.49 7.01
CA VAL A 156 -1.20 -27.07 5.73
C VAL A 156 -1.85 -25.79 5.20
N ASP A 157 -3.18 -25.70 5.18
CA ASP A 157 -3.90 -24.56 4.62
C ASP A 157 -3.62 -23.26 5.38
N ALA A 158 -3.71 -23.29 6.71
CA ALA A 158 -3.46 -22.12 7.54
C ALA A 158 -1.99 -21.69 7.50
N TYR A 159 -1.06 -22.65 7.41
CA TYR A 159 0.35 -22.35 7.28
C TYR A 159 0.68 -21.75 5.92
N ALA A 160 0.14 -22.31 4.84
CA ALA A 160 0.31 -21.81 3.49
C ALA A 160 -0.27 -20.40 3.32
N ASP A 161 -1.48 -20.13 3.82
CA ASP A 161 -2.08 -18.79 3.78
C ASP A 161 -1.27 -17.77 4.59
N MET A 162 -0.84 -18.15 5.81
CA MET A 162 0.02 -17.29 6.63
C MET A 162 1.33 -16.97 5.92
N LEU A 163 2.01 -17.99 5.39
CA LEU A 163 3.30 -17.83 4.75
C LEU A 163 3.17 -17.01 3.46
N ALA A 164 2.19 -17.29 2.61
CA ALA A 164 1.96 -16.54 1.37
C ALA A 164 1.72 -15.05 1.64
N ARG A 165 0.90 -14.72 2.64
CA ARG A 165 0.69 -13.32 3.05
C ARG A 165 1.94 -12.67 3.58
N THR A 166 2.69 -13.40 4.40
CA THR A 166 3.90 -12.88 5.06
C THR A 166 5.02 -12.67 4.05
N SER A 167 5.28 -13.64 3.18
CA SER A 167 6.32 -13.57 2.15
C SER A 167 6.02 -12.48 1.12
N THR A 168 4.77 -12.40 0.64
CA THR A 168 4.34 -11.36 -0.30
C THR A 168 4.45 -9.98 0.33
N HIS A 169 4.03 -9.82 1.58
CA HIS A 169 4.11 -8.55 2.29
C HIS A 169 5.56 -8.12 2.54
N GLY A 170 6.42 -9.02 3.03
CA GLY A 170 7.83 -8.74 3.25
C GLY A 170 8.56 -8.38 1.96
N ALA A 171 8.36 -9.16 0.89
CA ALA A 171 8.92 -8.85 -0.42
C ALA A 171 8.46 -7.49 -0.94
N TYR A 172 7.18 -7.18 -0.80
CA TYR A 172 6.62 -5.88 -1.21
C TYR A 172 7.21 -4.71 -0.42
N GLU A 173 7.40 -4.84 0.90
CA GLU A 173 8.01 -3.77 1.71
C GLU A 173 9.51 -3.60 1.42
N GLU A 174 10.24 -4.69 1.16
CA GLU A 174 11.65 -4.62 0.71
C GLU A 174 11.79 -3.96 -0.67
N GLY A 175 10.93 -4.32 -1.61
CA GLY A 175 10.88 -3.65 -2.92
C GLY A 175 10.60 -2.15 -2.77
N ARG A 176 9.67 -1.77 -1.89
CA ARG A 176 9.40 -0.35 -1.61
C ARG A 176 10.58 0.35 -0.96
N ALA A 177 11.24 -0.29 -0.01
CA ALA A 177 12.43 0.26 0.65
C ALA A 177 13.58 0.45 -0.33
N ALA A 178 13.79 -0.49 -1.26
CA ALA A 178 14.78 -0.37 -2.32
C ALA A 178 14.48 0.83 -3.24
N ALA A 179 13.23 0.97 -3.69
CA ALA A 179 12.82 2.11 -4.50
C ALA A 179 13.04 3.47 -3.78
N TYR A 180 12.67 3.56 -2.50
CA TYR A 180 12.91 4.78 -1.72
C TYR A 180 14.39 5.14 -1.59
N GLN A 181 15.24 4.14 -1.33
CA GLN A 181 16.68 4.36 -1.23
C GLN A 181 17.30 4.76 -2.57
N GLU A 182 16.87 4.15 -3.69
CA GLU A 182 17.31 4.53 -5.03
C GLU A 182 16.92 5.96 -5.41
N GLU A 183 15.78 6.44 -4.92
CA GLU A 183 15.34 7.83 -5.08
C GLU A 183 16.02 8.81 -4.10
N GLY A 184 17.00 8.34 -3.33
CA GLY A 184 17.77 9.17 -2.39
C GLY A 184 17.02 9.49 -1.10
N GLN A 185 15.92 8.80 -0.78
CA GLN A 185 15.27 8.92 0.52
C GLN A 185 16.13 8.25 1.59
N SER A 186 16.51 9.03 2.60
CA SER A 186 17.35 8.55 3.69
C SER A 186 16.55 8.08 4.90
N MET A 187 15.28 8.49 5.02
CA MET A 187 14.43 8.17 6.17
C MET A 187 13.06 7.65 5.76
N TRP A 188 12.51 6.80 6.61
CA TRP A 188 11.16 6.28 6.48
C TRP A 188 10.46 6.26 7.83
N ARG A 189 9.13 6.22 7.82
CA ARG A 189 8.27 6.16 8.99
C ARG A 189 7.48 4.85 9.00
N PHE A 190 7.45 4.21 10.16
CA PHE A 190 6.67 3.01 10.41
C PHE A 190 5.21 3.38 10.61
N VAL A 191 4.31 2.87 9.78
CA VAL A 191 2.88 3.18 9.86
C VAL A 191 2.02 1.94 9.69
N GLY A 192 0.80 1.96 10.21
CA GLY A 192 -0.16 0.87 10.03
C GLY A 192 -1.33 0.95 11.00
N PRO A 193 -2.19 -0.08 11.01
CA PRO A 193 -3.32 -0.12 11.92
C PRO A 193 -2.87 -0.30 13.36
N VAL A 194 -3.40 0.53 14.26
CA VAL A 194 -3.26 0.38 15.71
C VAL A 194 -4.57 -0.16 16.25
N ASP A 195 -4.69 -1.48 16.31
CA ASP A 195 -5.87 -2.18 16.78
C ASP A 195 -5.50 -3.48 17.52
N GLU A 196 -6.48 -4.15 18.12
CA GLU A 196 -6.32 -5.39 18.91
C GLU A 196 -5.77 -6.59 18.12
N ARG A 197 -5.76 -6.52 16.78
CA ARG A 197 -5.18 -7.53 15.89
C ARG A 197 -3.72 -7.21 15.54
N SER A 198 -3.24 -6.01 15.83
CA SER A 198 -1.85 -5.62 15.66
C SER A 198 -1.02 -6.04 16.87
N ARG A 199 0.26 -6.38 16.65
CA ARG A 199 1.18 -6.62 17.76
C ARG A 199 1.36 -5.31 18.55
N PRO A 200 1.31 -5.33 19.90
CA PRO A 200 1.53 -4.13 20.71
C PRO A 200 2.88 -3.46 20.43
N ASP A 201 3.94 -4.25 20.25
CA ASP A 201 5.28 -3.76 19.95
C ASP A 201 5.32 -2.99 18.62
N HIS A 202 4.71 -3.53 17.55
CA HIS A 202 4.60 -2.81 16.28
C HIS A 202 3.76 -1.54 16.40
N SER A 203 2.68 -1.62 17.17
CA SER A 203 1.79 -0.49 17.43
C SER A 203 2.51 0.64 18.15
N ALA A 204 3.47 0.32 19.02
CA ALA A 204 4.30 1.30 19.70
C ALA A 204 5.21 2.08 18.74
N LEU A 205 5.65 1.44 17.66
CA LEU A 205 6.48 2.05 16.61
C LEU A 205 5.70 2.89 15.59
N VAL A 206 4.36 2.81 15.56
CA VAL A 206 3.59 3.60 14.59
C VAL A 206 3.87 5.09 14.77
N GLY A 207 4.33 5.76 13.72
CA GLY A 207 4.76 7.17 13.74
C GLY A 207 6.28 7.35 13.92
N GLU A 208 6.98 6.37 14.48
CA GLU A 208 8.44 6.41 14.60
C GLU A 208 9.10 6.37 13.22
N HIS A 209 10.24 7.04 13.11
CA HIS A 209 10.98 7.17 11.87
C HIS A 209 12.42 6.66 12.03
N PHE A 210 12.93 6.06 10.96
CA PHE A 210 14.20 5.34 10.93
C PHE A 210 15.02 5.79 9.72
N THR A 211 16.34 5.78 9.88
CA THR A 211 17.28 6.11 8.80
C THR A 211 17.78 4.83 8.14
N TYR A 212 17.60 4.70 6.83
CA TYR A 212 18.09 3.55 6.06
C TYR A 212 19.60 3.32 6.29
N GLY A 213 20.02 2.06 6.27
CA GLY A 213 21.43 1.65 6.49
C GLY A 213 21.88 1.69 7.96
N THR A 214 20.98 1.95 8.90
CA THR A 214 21.26 1.83 10.34
C THR A 214 20.77 0.49 10.90
N PRO A 215 21.46 -0.10 11.90
CA PRO A 215 20.99 -1.35 12.53
C PRO A 215 19.57 -1.26 13.09
N GLU A 216 19.17 -0.08 13.56
CA GLU A 216 17.82 0.16 14.08
C GLU A 216 16.77 0.13 12.97
N SER A 217 17.05 0.74 11.82
CA SER A 217 16.19 0.64 10.63
C SER A 217 16.06 -0.80 10.14
N ASP A 218 17.16 -1.55 10.10
CA ASP A 218 17.13 -2.95 9.66
C ASP A 218 16.28 -3.82 10.59
N MET A 219 16.33 -3.56 11.89
CA MET A 219 15.42 -4.20 12.86
C MET A 219 13.97 -3.78 12.64
N ALA A 220 13.70 -2.49 12.39
CA ALA A 220 12.35 -2.02 12.14
C ALA A 220 11.75 -2.60 10.84
N LEU A 221 12.56 -2.78 9.79
CA LEU A 221 12.15 -3.46 8.56
C LEU A 221 11.87 -4.96 8.80
N GLN A 222 12.72 -5.65 9.57
CA GLN A 222 12.49 -7.05 9.97
C GLN A 222 11.14 -7.25 10.66
N LEU A 223 10.65 -6.27 11.44
CA LEU A 223 9.32 -6.34 12.05
C LEU A 223 8.19 -6.37 11.00
N LEU A 224 8.38 -5.75 9.82
CA LEU A 224 7.40 -5.81 8.72
C LEU A 224 7.30 -7.21 8.11
N HIS A 225 8.33 -8.05 8.28
CA HIS A 225 8.37 -9.41 7.75
C HIS A 225 7.79 -10.44 8.71
N GLU A 226 7.43 -10.03 9.94
CA GLU A 226 6.87 -10.97 10.89
C GLU A 226 5.45 -11.43 10.49
N PRO A 227 5.06 -12.68 10.81
CA PRO A 227 3.78 -13.25 10.40
C PRO A 227 2.56 -12.37 10.63
N ASN A 228 1.67 -12.26 9.65
CA ASN A 228 0.44 -11.46 9.73
C ASN A 228 0.64 -9.95 10.03
N CYS A 229 1.83 -9.39 9.79
CA CYS A 229 2.02 -7.95 9.89
C CYS A 229 1.14 -7.22 8.87
N ARG A 230 0.63 -6.05 9.27
CA ARG A 230 -0.18 -5.13 8.42
C ARG A 230 0.39 -3.72 8.40
N HIS A 231 1.57 -3.55 9.00
CA HIS A 231 2.29 -2.28 9.02
C HIS A 231 3.09 -2.12 7.74
N ARG A 232 3.64 -0.95 7.51
CA ARG A 232 4.40 -0.65 6.31
C ARG A 232 5.36 0.50 6.56
N ALA A 233 6.42 0.55 5.77
CA ALA A 233 7.26 1.72 5.65
C ALA A 233 6.58 2.77 4.76
N ILE A 234 6.65 4.05 5.10
CA ILE A 234 6.39 5.16 4.17
C ILE A 234 7.55 6.15 4.24
N VAL A 235 7.77 6.95 3.21
CA VAL A 235 8.82 7.98 3.25
C VAL A 235 8.53 8.99 4.36
N TYR A 236 9.59 9.42 5.04
CA TYR A 236 9.54 10.48 6.03
C TYR A 236 10.39 11.65 5.54
N PHE A 237 9.74 12.80 5.30
CA PHE A 237 10.39 13.95 4.66
C PHE A 237 11.11 14.86 5.66
N GLY A 238 10.77 14.78 6.96
CA GLY A 238 11.22 15.73 7.97
C GLY A 238 10.57 17.11 7.79
N ASP A 239 9.43 17.17 7.09
CA ASP A 239 8.73 18.40 6.74
C ASP A 239 7.30 18.37 7.32
N PRO A 240 6.95 19.26 8.28
CA PRO A 240 5.61 19.32 8.88
C PRO A 240 4.46 19.50 7.88
N ASP A 241 4.71 20.02 6.68
CA ASP A 241 3.68 20.22 5.66
C ASP A 241 3.40 18.94 4.84
N LEU A 242 4.37 18.03 4.77
CA LEU A 242 4.29 16.75 4.05
C LEU A 242 3.99 15.57 4.97
N ASP A 243 4.56 15.60 6.17
CA ASP A 243 4.46 14.52 7.13
C ASP A 243 3.22 14.67 8.02
N THR A 244 2.62 13.53 8.38
CA THR A 244 1.59 13.56 9.42
C THR A 244 2.24 13.90 10.76
N PRO A 245 1.71 14.85 11.56
CA PRO A 245 2.29 15.20 12.85
C PRO A 245 2.34 14.01 13.81
N GLN A 246 3.39 13.93 14.62
CA GLN A 246 3.58 12.82 15.58
C GLN A 246 2.38 12.66 16.52
N GLU A 247 1.79 13.77 16.95
CA GLU A 247 0.63 13.80 17.85
C GLU A 247 -0.58 13.00 17.32
N GLU A 248 -0.77 12.93 16.00
CA GLU A 248 -1.86 12.15 15.41
C GLU A 248 -1.63 10.64 15.53
N TYR A 249 -0.38 10.19 15.52
CA TYR A 249 -0.05 8.78 15.79
C TYR A 249 -0.17 8.47 17.29
N GLU A 250 0.24 9.39 18.17
CA GLU A 250 0.07 9.23 19.62
C GLU A 250 -1.41 9.14 20.01
N LYS A 251 -2.27 9.99 19.44
CA LYS A 251 -3.74 9.90 19.62
C LYS A 251 -4.30 8.55 19.18
N GLN A 252 -3.77 7.97 18.10
CA GLN A 252 -4.19 6.64 17.63
C GLN A 252 -3.80 5.55 18.63
N LYS A 253 -2.57 5.58 19.14
CA LYS A 253 -2.07 4.67 20.20
C LYS A 253 -2.92 4.77 21.47
N GLU A 254 -3.16 5.99 21.93
CA GLU A 254 -3.97 6.24 23.13
C GLU A 254 -5.41 5.74 22.95
N LYS A 255 -6.03 6.04 21.81
CA LYS A 255 -7.40 5.61 21.49
C LYS A 255 -7.54 4.09 21.43
N ALA A 256 -6.52 3.40 20.93
CA ALA A 256 -6.47 1.94 20.94
C ALA A 256 -6.20 1.35 22.33
N GLY A 257 -5.86 2.20 23.31
CA GLY A 257 -5.54 1.78 24.67
C GLY A 257 -4.16 1.14 24.80
N LEU A 258 -3.22 1.46 23.91
CA LEU A 258 -1.85 0.97 23.98
C LEU A 258 -1.14 1.57 25.21
N TYR A 259 -0.48 0.73 25.99
CA TYR A 259 0.32 1.15 27.15
C TYR A 259 1.54 0.24 27.32
N TYR A 260 2.55 0.72 28.03
CA TYR A 260 3.69 -0.10 28.43
C TYR A 260 3.43 -0.70 29.81
N ASP A 261 3.41 -2.03 29.90
CA ASP A 261 3.29 -2.78 31.15
C ASP A 261 4.67 -2.85 31.81
N GLU A 262 4.89 -1.99 32.82
CA GLU A 262 6.17 -1.89 33.53
C GLU A 262 6.55 -3.18 34.26
N GLU A 263 5.55 -3.90 34.80
CA GLU A 263 5.80 -5.16 35.53
C GLU A 263 6.23 -6.27 34.57
N LYS A 264 5.62 -6.32 33.39
CA LYS A 264 5.95 -7.33 32.37
C LYS A 264 7.03 -6.89 31.38
N GLY A 265 7.47 -5.63 31.45
CA GLY A 265 8.47 -5.04 30.55
C GLY A 265 8.09 -5.10 29.06
N LYS A 266 6.81 -4.91 28.72
CA LYS A 266 6.33 -5.04 27.32
C LYS A 266 5.12 -4.15 27.01
N TRP A 267 4.89 -3.86 25.73
CA TRP A 267 3.68 -3.17 25.30
C TRP A 267 2.45 -4.08 25.36
N ALA A 268 1.29 -3.51 25.68
CA ALA A 268 0.01 -4.20 25.75
C ALA A 268 -1.15 -3.24 25.42
N PHE A 269 -2.30 -3.81 25.03
CA PHE A 269 -3.55 -3.07 24.93
C PHE A 269 -4.37 -3.25 26.21
N LYS A 270 -5.03 -2.17 26.66
CA LYS A 270 -6.04 -2.28 27.72
C LYS A 270 -7.18 -3.15 27.21
N GLU A 271 -7.58 -4.16 27.98
CA GLU A 271 -8.74 -4.99 27.64
C GLU A 271 -9.95 -4.10 27.45
N SER A 272 -10.51 -4.08 26.24
CA SER A 272 -11.77 -3.41 25.98
C SER A 272 -12.84 -4.17 26.75
N GLY A 273 -13.38 -3.56 27.81
CA GLY A 273 -14.54 -4.10 28.51
C GLY A 273 -15.63 -4.40 27.49
N LYS A 274 -15.97 -5.69 27.33
CA LYS A 274 -17.01 -6.17 26.40
C LYS A 274 -18.26 -5.29 26.49
N THR A 275 -18.46 -4.43 25.49
CA THR A 275 -19.77 -3.87 25.17
C THR A 275 -19.98 -3.91 23.67
N THR A 276 -20.59 -5.02 23.23
CA THR A 276 -21.42 -5.07 22.03
C THR A 276 -22.47 -3.97 22.07
N LYS A 277 -22.27 -2.84 21.38
CA LYS A 277 -23.38 -1.93 21.03
C LYS A 277 -23.25 -1.38 19.61
N LYS A 278 -23.99 -2.08 18.73
CA LYS A 278 -24.85 -1.59 17.65
C LYS A 278 -24.74 -0.09 17.31
N THR A 279 -24.38 0.13 16.06
CA THR A 279 -24.68 1.30 15.23
C THR A 279 -26.00 1.96 15.61
N LYS A 280 -25.95 3.20 16.11
CA LYS A 280 -27.09 4.14 16.09
C LYS A 280 -26.58 5.53 15.75
N GLN A 281 -26.89 5.95 14.52
CA GLN A 281 -26.90 7.34 14.10
C GLN A 281 -27.76 8.17 15.05
N LYS A 282 -27.26 9.33 15.51
CA LYS A 282 -28.12 10.45 15.90
C LYS A 282 -27.45 11.78 15.58
N LYS A 283 -28.27 12.64 14.95
CA LYS A 283 -28.04 13.98 14.43
C LYS A 283 -27.59 14.98 15.51
N ALA A 284 -26.76 15.95 15.13
CA ALA A 284 -26.53 17.17 15.89
C ALA A 284 -27.37 18.34 15.31
N PRO A 285 -27.92 19.25 16.15
CA PRO A 285 -28.63 20.45 15.73
C PRO A 285 -27.69 21.65 15.49
N ALA A 286 -28.26 22.71 14.95
CA ALA A 286 -27.60 23.74 14.15
C ALA A 286 -27.29 25.09 14.85
N LYS A 287 -26.35 25.82 14.21
CA LYS A 287 -26.14 27.30 14.08
C LYS A 287 -25.65 28.14 15.27
N LYS A 288 -24.58 28.93 15.02
CA LYS A 288 -24.68 30.37 14.69
C LYS A 288 -23.38 30.96 14.11
N GLU A 289 -23.56 31.75 13.04
CA GLU A 289 -22.58 32.62 12.37
C GLU A 289 -22.28 33.87 13.20
N THR A 290 -21.11 34.48 12.96
CA THR A 290 -20.99 35.94 12.86
C THR A 290 -19.85 36.33 11.92
N GLU A 291 -20.16 37.20 10.97
CA GLU A 291 -19.30 37.82 9.95
C GLU A 291 -18.28 38.81 10.53
N LYS A 292 -17.20 39.08 9.77
CA LYS A 292 -16.73 40.47 9.55
C LYS A 292 -15.77 40.62 8.34
N LYS A 293 -16.31 41.32 7.34
CA LYS A 293 -15.76 42.35 6.41
C LYS A 293 -14.43 42.18 5.66
N LYS A 294 -14.58 42.31 4.33
CA LYS A 294 -13.62 42.71 3.29
C LYS A 294 -13.03 44.11 3.52
N GLU A 295 -11.82 44.33 3.01
CA GLU A 295 -11.34 45.63 2.55
C GLU A 295 -10.67 45.45 1.18
N GLU A 296 -11.15 46.21 0.19
CA GLU A 296 -10.65 46.30 -1.18
C GLU A 296 -9.67 47.47 -1.31
N THR A 297 -8.65 47.33 -2.15
CA THR A 297 -8.03 48.46 -2.86
C THR A 297 -7.74 48.07 -4.32
N LYS A 298 -8.13 48.94 -5.26
CA LYS A 298 -7.89 48.93 -6.72
C LYS A 298 -7.15 50.25 -7.08
N PRO A 299 -6.70 50.48 -8.33
CA PRO A 299 -6.08 49.61 -9.32
C PRO A 299 -4.76 50.23 -9.87
N ILE A 300 -3.94 49.47 -10.58
CA ILE A 300 -2.97 50.03 -11.55
C ILE A 300 -3.18 49.32 -12.89
N GLU A 301 -3.61 50.08 -13.89
CA GLU A 301 -3.69 49.65 -15.29
C GLU A 301 -2.30 49.60 -15.91
N ILE A 302 -1.95 48.46 -16.52
CA ILE A 302 -1.10 48.44 -17.71
C ILE A 302 -1.67 47.40 -18.67
N ASN A 303 -1.89 47.87 -19.89
CA ASN A 303 -2.55 47.27 -21.03
C ASN A 303 -1.84 46.00 -21.56
N PRO A 304 -2.46 44.81 -21.60
CA PRO A 304 -1.96 43.69 -22.39
C PRO A 304 -2.79 43.52 -23.67
N LYS A 305 -2.10 43.29 -24.79
CA LYS A 305 -2.71 42.71 -25.99
C LYS A 305 -3.49 41.47 -25.56
N THR A 306 -4.81 41.52 -25.70
CA THR A 306 -5.71 40.41 -25.42
C THR A 306 -5.48 39.30 -26.44
N THR A 307 -4.59 38.38 -26.12
CA THR A 307 -4.72 37.00 -26.59
C THR A 307 -5.70 36.33 -25.63
N ASP A 308 -6.78 35.75 -26.15
CA ASP A 308 -7.75 34.99 -25.35
C ASP A 308 -7.03 33.90 -24.55
N ILE A 309 -7.31 33.79 -23.25
CA ILE A 309 -6.58 32.87 -22.33
C ILE A 309 -6.72 31.41 -22.78
N GLU A 310 -7.85 31.06 -23.41
CA GLU A 310 -8.08 29.74 -24.01
C GLU A 310 -7.12 29.49 -25.18
N THR A 311 -6.83 30.51 -26.00
CA THR A 311 -5.84 30.41 -27.08
C THR A 311 -4.44 30.20 -26.53
N ILE A 312 -4.09 30.92 -25.45
CA ILE A 312 -2.79 30.76 -24.79
C ILE A 312 -2.63 29.33 -24.24
N PHE A 313 -3.64 28.79 -23.55
CA PHE A 313 -3.59 27.40 -23.10
C PHE A 313 -3.38 26.43 -24.26
N ARG A 314 -4.11 26.60 -25.36
CA ARG A 314 -3.99 25.73 -26.54
C ARG A 314 -2.61 25.77 -27.17
N GLU A 315 -1.91 26.91 -27.15
CA GLU A 315 -0.53 27.02 -27.61
C GLU A 315 0.43 26.14 -26.78
N TYR A 316 0.23 26.07 -25.47
CA TYR A 316 1.05 25.24 -24.57
C TYR A 316 0.60 23.78 -24.50
N GLU A 317 -0.69 23.50 -24.69
CA GLU A 317 -1.27 22.15 -24.65
C GLU A 317 -0.96 21.37 -25.94
N LYS A 318 -0.95 22.03 -27.11
CA LYS A 318 -0.69 21.39 -28.41
C LYS A 318 0.62 20.60 -28.48
N PRO A 319 1.77 21.11 -28.00
CA PRO A 319 3.03 20.34 -28.02
C PRO A 319 3.09 19.22 -26.98
N ILE A 320 2.20 19.20 -25.97
CA ILE A 320 2.26 18.20 -24.89
C ILE A 320 1.16 17.14 -24.97
N LYS A 321 0.05 17.40 -25.69
CA LYS A 321 -1.13 16.52 -25.72
C LYS A 321 -0.85 15.08 -26.21
N ASP A 322 0.17 14.92 -27.06
CA ASP A 322 0.54 13.65 -27.67
C ASP A 322 1.74 12.99 -26.99
N ASN A 323 2.29 13.61 -25.93
CA ASN A 323 3.42 13.04 -25.20
C ASN A 323 3.00 11.72 -24.54
N ASP A 324 3.90 10.75 -24.56
CA ASP A 324 3.78 9.48 -23.83
C ASP A 324 4.17 9.62 -22.34
N PHE A 325 4.59 10.82 -21.94
CA PHE A 325 4.82 11.28 -20.58
C PHE A 325 3.99 12.54 -20.30
N GLU A 326 3.68 12.81 -19.04
CA GLU A 326 3.02 14.05 -18.67
C GLU A 326 4.01 15.21 -18.63
N THR A 327 3.51 16.37 -18.97
CA THR A 327 4.21 17.64 -18.91
C THR A 327 3.22 18.64 -18.35
N ALA A 328 3.61 19.35 -17.31
CA ALA A 328 2.83 20.42 -16.73
C ALA A 328 3.39 21.78 -17.19
N VAL A 329 2.50 22.74 -17.42
CA VAL A 329 2.82 24.12 -17.74
C VAL A 329 2.06 25.02 -16.78
N ILE A 330 2.80 25.93 -16.14
CA ILE A 330 2.26 26.87 -15.17
C ILE A 330 2.29 28.25 -15.83
N LEU A 331 1.13 28.90 -15.82
CA LEU A 331 0.92 30.24 -16.35
C LEU A 331 0.45 31.15 -15.22
N ASP A 332 0.86 32.41 -15.26
CA ASP A 332 0.25 33.42 -14.38
C ASP A 332 -1.21 33.70 -14.79
N ASN A 333 -1.94 34.48 -13.99
CA ASN A 333 -3.34 34.82 -14.27
C ASN A 333 -3.54 35.72 -15.51
N LYS A 334 -2.45 36.18 -16.16
CA LYS A 334 -2.47 36.91 -17.43
C LYS A 334 -2.10 36.02 -18.62
N GLY A 335 -1.77 34.75 -18.38
CA GLY A 335 -1.34 33.78 -19.39
C GLY A 335 0.17 33.81 -19.69
N ASN A 336 0.98 34.52 -18.91
CA ASN A 336 2.44 34.48 -19.11
C ASN A 336 3.02 33.19 -18.54
N PHE A 337 3.94 32.59 -19.28
CA PHE A 337 4.68 31.42 -18.84
C PHE A 337 5.49 31.68 -17.56
N ILE A 338 5.31 30.83 -16.54
CA ILE A 338 6.15 30.82 -15.35
C ILE A 338 7.22 29.74 -15.46
N PHE A 339 6.79 28.48 -15.63
CA PHE A 339 7.68 27.35 -15.88
C PHE A 339 6.91 26.16 -16.47
N SER A 340 7.66 25.20 -17.03
CA SER A 340 7.15 23.89 -17.43
C SER A 340 7.93 22.79 -16.71
N LYS A 341 7.26 21.69 -16.42
CA LYS A 341 7.84 20.52 -15.77
C LYS A 341 7.50 19.28 -16.56
N LYS A 342 8.52 18.57 -17.04
CA LYS A 342 8.36 17.22 -17.58
C LYS A 342 8.24 16.23 -16.43
N GLY A 343 7.23 15.38 -16.47
CA GLY A 343 7.03 14.24 -15.58
C GLY A 343 7.34 12.91 -16.25
N ASN A 344 6.69 11.83 -15.79
CA ASN A 344 6.79 10.48 -16.35
C ASN A 344 5.50 10.12 -17.09
N LYS A 345 5.34 8.85 -17.47
CA LYS A 345 4.18 8.33 -18.20
C LYS A 345 2.79 8.60 -17.58
N LYS A 346 2.70 8.98 -16.31
CA LYS A 346 1.42 8.96 -15.58
C LYS A 346 1.12 10.16 -14.71
N SER A 347 2.05 11.08 -14.50
CA SER A 347 1.80 12.28 -13.68
C SER A 347 2.96 13.32 -13.80
N VAL A 348 2.96 14.44 -13.04
CA VAL A 348 4.09 15.40 -12.90
C VAL A 348 4.29 15.82 -11.43
N SER A 349 5.55 15.96 -10.94
CA SER A 349 5.86 16.45 -9.57
C SER A 349 6.50 17.82 -9.55
N PHE A 350 6.23 18.54 -8.47
CA PHE A 350 6.78 19.86 -8.18
C PHE A 350 7.56 19.86 -6.87
N THR A 351 8.69 20.58 -6.83
CA THR A 351 9.40 20.89 -5.57
C THR A 351 8.62 21.92 -4.74
N ALA A 352 8.97 22.10 -3.46
CA ALA A 352 8.33 23.13 -2.62
C ALA A 352 8.43 24.55 -3.22
N GLU A 353 9.58 24.88 -3.83
CA GLU A 353 9.76 26.17 -4.51
C GLU A 353 8.85 26.31 -5.74
N GLU A 354 8.73 25.24 -6.54
CA GLU A 354 7.84 25.19 -7.70
C GLU A 354 6.37 25.27 -7.27
N LEU A 355 5.98 24.61 -6.18
CA LEU A 355 4.64 24.70 -5.61
C LEU A 355 4.32 26.09 -5.08
N GLY A 356 5.32 26.82 -4.59
CA GLY A 356 5.22 28.25 -4.31
C GLY A 356 4.85 29.07 -5.55
N LYS A 357 5.37 28.70 -6.72
CA LYS A 357 5.07 29.32 -8.02
C LYS A 357 3.74 28.84 -8.63
N VAL A 358 3.27 27.64 -8.30
CA VAL A 358 1.93 27.13 -8.67
C VAL A 358 0.81 27.89 -7.92
N ARG A 359 1.09 28.33 -6.69
CA ARG A 359 0.06 28.91 -5.82
C ARG A 359 -0.63 30.13 -6.44
N GLY A 360 -1.95 30.07 -6.55
CA GLY A 360 -2.76 31.18 -7.08
C GLY A 360 -2.63 31.41 -8.59
N ASN A 361 -1.98 30.51 -9.32
CA ASN A 361 -1.73 30.58 -10.74
C ASN A 361 -2.50 29.47 -11.49
N GLN A 362 -2.35 29.44 -12.80
CA GLN A 362 -3.01 28.51 -13.71
C GLN A 362 -2.10 27.32 -14.03
N LEU A 363 -2.69 26.12 -14.15
CA LEU A 363 -1.97 24.87 -14.39
C LEU A 363 -2.62 24.10 -15.54
N THR A 364 -1.84 23.71 -16.54
CA THR A 364 -2.26 22.69 -17.52
C THR A 364 -1.26 21.54 -17.55
N HIS A 365 -1.73 20.33 -17.83
CA HIS A 365 -0.90 19.15 -18.04
C HIS A 365 -1.53 18.20 -19.04
N ASN A 366 -0.77 17.27 -19.61
CA ASN A 366 -1.33 16.23 -20.47
C ASN A 366 -1.51 14.90 -19.73
N HIS A 367 -2.55 14.15 -20.10
CA HIS A 367 -2.76 12.76 -19.69
C HIS A 367 -2.54 11.84 -20.89
N PRO A 368 -1.45 11.05 -20.95
CA PRO A 368 -1.16 10.14 -22.07
C PRO A 368 -2.28 9.13 -22.36
N ARG A 369 -3.08 8.80 -21.34
CA ARG A 369 -4.25 7.90 -21.42
C ARG A 369 -5.57 8.60 -21.78
N ASN A 370 -5.55 9.91 -22.08
CA ASN A 370 -6.72 10.72 -22.45
C ASN A 370 -7.80 10.85 -21.36
N THR A 371 -7.51 10.45 -20.13
CA THR A 371 -8.44 10.48 -19.00
C THR A 371 -8.66 11.90 -18.48
N SER A 372 -9.75 12.12 -17.75
CA SER A 372 -9.93 13.36 -16.97
C SER A 372 -9.07 13.35 -15.69
N PHE A 373 -9.19 14.39 -14.88
CA PHE A 373 -8.39 14.60 -13.66
C PHE A 373 -8.40 13.38 -12.73
N SER A 374 -7.28 13.13 -12.07
CA SER A 374 -7.20 12.28 -10.89
C SER A 374 -7.64 13.06 -9.64
N LEU A 375 -7.90 12.33 -8.54
CA LEU A 375 -8.10 12.94 -7.23
C LEU A 375 -6.86 13.74 -6.77
N GLY A 376 -5.66 13.33 -7.20
CA GLY A 376 -4.39 14.00 -6.89
C GLY A 376 -4.31 15.39 -7.52
N ASP A 377 -4.75 15.52 -8.76
CA ASP A 377 -4.70 16.78 -9.50
C ASP A 377 -5.58 17.83 -8.83
N VAL A 378 -6.83 17.47 -8.52
CA VAL A 378 -7.76 18.36 -7.83
C VAL A 378 -7.31 18.63 -6.38
N LYS A 379 -6.65 17.68 -5.71
CA LYS A 379 -6.03 17.89 -4.39
C LYS A 379 -4.95 18.95 -4.47
N LEU A 380 -4.06 18.85 -5.45
CA LEU A 380 -2.97 19.82 -5.64
C LEU A 380 -3.55 21.18 -5.95
N SER A 381 -4.44 21.28 -6.93
CA SER A 381 -5.08 22.55 -7.32
C SER A 381 -5.81 23.21 -6.17
N SER A 382 -6.57 22.43 -5.39
CA SER A 382 -7.22 22.95 -4.19
C SER A 382 -6.19 23.38 -3.14
N THR A 383 -5.16 22.57 -2.88
CA THR A 383 -4.16 22.88 -1.83
C THR A 383 -3.40 24.18 -2.13
N TYR A 384 -3.10 24.44 -3.40
CA TYR A 384 -2.35 25.61 -3.84
C TYR A 384 -3.24 26.71 -4.42
N ASN A 385 -4.56 26.62 -4.27
CA ASN A 385 -5.51 27.62 -4.77
C ASN A 385 -5.29 27.98 -6.25
N VAL A 386 -5.03 26.97 -7.10
CA VAL A 386 -4.90 27.13 -8.54
C VAL A 386 -6.17 27.75 -9.11
N THR A 387 -6.07 28.72 -10.01
CA THR A 387 -7.23 29.47 -10.53
C THR A 387 -7.96 28.72 -11.65
N GLU A 388 -7.24 27.88 -12.38
CA GLU A 388 -7.78 26.91 -13.34
C GLU A 388 -6.78 25.75 -13.48
N ILE A 389 -7.27 24.52 -13.36
CA ILE A 389 -6.52 23.33 -13.77
C ILE A 389 -7.09 22.78 -15.08
N ARG A 390 -6.20 22.39 -15.99
CA ARG A 390 -6.55 21.74 -17.24
C ARG A 390 -5.77 20.45 -17.43
N ALA A 391 -6.44 19.44 -17.99
CA ALA A 391 -5.85 18.17 -18.38
C ALA A 391 -6.14 17.93 -19.86
N CYS A 392 -5.12 17.85 -20.70
CA CYS A 392 -5.26 17.64 -22.14
C CYS A 392 -4.84 16.21 -22.55
N GLY A 393 -5.71 15.52 -23.28
CA GLY A 393 -5.37 14.27 -23.97
C GLY A 393 -5.32 14.47 -25.48
N LYS A 394 -5.16 13.42 -26.27
CA LYS A 394 -5.25 13.44 -27.73
C LYS A 394 -6.61 13.89 -28.27
N LYS A 395 -7.69 13.55 -27.56
CA LYS A 395 -9.07 13.78 -27.99
C LYS A 395 -9.78 14.93 -27.26
N TYR A 396 -9.59 15.05 -25.95
CA TYR A 396 -10.31 16.01 -25.13
C TYR A 396 -9.37 16.86 -24.28
N ILE A 397 -9.86 18.06 -23.94
CA ILE A 397 -9.31 18.92 -22.90
C ILE A 397 -10.36 19.04 -21.81
N TYR A 398 -9.95 18.76 -20.57
CA TYR A 398 -10.75 18.95 -19.38
C TYR A 398 -10.28 20.21 -18.67
N SER A 399 -11.19 21.06 -18.22
CA SER A 399 -10.91 22.26 -17.43
C SER A 399 -11.74 22.24 -16.15
N MET A 400 -11.15 22.64 -15.04
CA MET A 400 -11.85 22.85 -13.78
C MET A 400 -11.39 24.15 -13.11
N LYS A 401 -12.36 24.99 -12.74
CA LYS A 401 -12.14 26.19 -11.92
C LYS A 401 -12.89 26.06 -10.60
N PRO A 402 -12.40 26.70 -9.53
CA PRO A 402 -13.19 26.84 -8.32
C PRO A 402 -14.51 27.57 -8.62
N GLY A 403 -15.56 27.19 -7.89
CA GLY A 403 -16.82 27.93 -7.87
C GLY A 403 -16.71 29.24 -7.08
N GLU A 404 -17.85 29.89 -6.82
CA GLU A 404 -17.90 31.18 -6.09
C GLU A 404 -17.23 31.12 -4.71
N THR A 405 -17.28 29.97 -4.04
CA THR A 405 -16.70 29.78 -2.71
C THR A 405 -15.18 29.59 -2.72
N GLY A 406 -14.55 29.51 -3.90
CA GLY A 406 -13.17 29.08 -4.02
C GLY A 406 -13.01 27.58 -3.75
N TRP A 407 -11.76 27.13 -3.79
CA TRP A 407 -11.31 25.87 -3.21
C TRP A 407 -10.05 26.10 -2.39
N ASN A 408 -9.79 25.24 -1.40
CA ASN A 408 -8.55 25.21 -0.63
C ASN A 408 -8.33 23.78 -0.09
N LYS A 409 -7.23 23.52 0.62
CA LYS A 409 -6.94 22.21 1.25
C LYS A 409 -8.09 21.72 2.16
N GLU A 410 -8.73 22.62 2.90
CA GLU A 410 -9.84 22.27 3.79
C GLU A 410 -11.10 21.92 3.00
N TYR A 411 -11.46 22.74 2.01
CA TYR A 411 -12.59 22.49 1.12
C TYR A 411 -12.43 21.15 0.40
N PHE A 412 -11.22 20.84 -0.06
CA PHE A 412 -10.91 19.55 -0.65
C PHE A 412 -11.20 18.39 0.32
N ASN A 413 -10.65 18.45 1.53
CA ASN A 413 -10.80 17.37 2.51
C ASN A 413 -12.23 17.20 3.01
N LYS A 414 -12.98 18.30 3.19
CA LYS A 414 -14.34 18.28 3.77
C LYS A 414 -15.45 18.11 2.75
N LYS A 415 -15.24 18.51 1.49
CA LYS A 415 -16.28 18.55 0.46
C LYS A 415 -15.92 17.70 -0.75
N ILE A 416 -14.80 17.98 -1.41
CA ILE A 416 -14.43 17.33 -2.67
C ILE A 416 -14.14 15.84 -2.47
N LYS A 417 -13.24 15.48 -1.54
CA LYS A 417 -12.81 14.10 -1.33
C LYS A 417 -13.96 13.16 -0.94
N PRO A 418 -14.86 13.51 0.01
CA PRO A 418 -16.01 12.66 0.31
C PRO A 418 -16.96 12.47 -0.86
N LEU A 419 -17.25 13.53 -1.63
CA LEU A 419 -18.13 13.44 -2.80
C LEU A 419 -17.48 12.67 -3.95
N TYR A 420 -16.18 12.84 -4.17
CA TYR A 420 -15.43 12.02 -5.11
C TYR A 420 -15.54 10.54 -4.74
N THR A 421 -15.30 10.15 -3.48
CA THR A 421 -15.44 8.74 -3.06
C THR A 421 -16.86 8.21 -3.28
N LYS A 422 -17.89 9.01 -2.97
CA LYS A 422 -19.29 8.66 -3.20
C LYS A 422 -19.54 8.41 -4.70
N HIS A 423 -19.29 9.41 -5.55
CA HIS A 423 -19.58 9.31 -6.98
C HIS A 423 -18.67 8.33 -7.71
N TYR A 424 -17.44 8.12 -7.24
CA TYR A 424 -16.55 7.08 -7.77
C TYR A 424 -17.19 5.70 -7.64
N ASN A 425 -17.76 5.37 -6.47
CA ASN A 425 -18.43 4.09 -6.27
C ASN A 425 -19.71 3.97 -7.11
N GLU A 426 -20.49 5.05 -7.24
CA GLU A 426 -21.70 5.08 -8.07
C GLU A 426 -21.36 4.88 -9.55
N VAL A 427 -20.45 5.69 -10.10
CA VAL A 427 -20.00 5.60 -11.50
C VAL A 427 -19.35 4.24 -11.78
N TYR A 428 -18.55 3.73 -10.85
CA TYR A 428 -17.96 2.40 -10.98
C TYR A 428 -19.05 1.34 -11.10
N SER A 429 -20.08 1.37 -10.24
CA SER A 429 -21.20 0.43 -10.32
C SER A 429 -21.99 0.56 -11.64
N ASP A 430 -22.23 1.79 -12.10
CA ASP A 430 -22.96 2.09 -13.34
C ASP A 430 -22.23 1.57 -14.58
N LEU A 431 -20.92 1.81 -14.66
CA LEU A 431 -20.10 1.40 -15.79
C LEU A 431 -19.75 -0.10 -15.73
N PHE A 432 -19.56 -0.68 -14.54
CA PHE A 432 -19.09 -2.08 -14.39
C PHE A 432 -20.05 -3.07 -15.04
N SER A 433 -21.36 -2.79 -14.92
CA SER A 433 -22.40 -3.57 -15.57
C SER A 433 -22.31 -3.50 -17.11
N GLN A 434 -22.00 -2.31 -17.65
CA GLN A 434 -21.85 -2.08 -19.10
C GLN A 434 -20.58 -2.74 -19.65
N ALA A 435 -19.46 -2.66 -18.91
CA ALA A 435 -18.20 -3.30 -19.29
C ALA A 435 -18.30 -4.83 -19.36
N ILE A 436 -18.95 -5.46 -18.37
CA ILE A 436 -19.19 -6.92 -18.37
C ILE A 436 -20.08 -7.35 -19.54
N SER A 437 -21.06 -6.52 -19.91
CA SER A 437 -21.93 -6.79 -21.05
C SER A 437 -21.27 -6.55 -22.42
N GLY A 438 -20.08 -5.96 -22.45
CA GLY A 438 -19.36 -5.60 -23.67
C GLY A 438 -19.93 -4.37 -24.39
N GLU A 439 -20.81 -3.60 -23.74
CA GLU A 439 -21.40 -2.37 -24.27
C GLU A 439 -20.40 -1.21 -24.32
N ILE A 440 -19.37 -1.24 -23.48
CA ILE A 440 -18.25 -0.30 -23.49
C ILE A 440 -16.93 -1.05 -23.50
N SER A 441 -15.96 -0.54 -24.25
CA SER A 441 -14.58 -1.04 -24.26
C SER A 441 -13.79 -0.56 -23.04
N ASP A 442 -12.65 -1.22 -22.76
CA ASP A 442 -11.73 -0.79 -21.70
C ASP A 442 -11.19 0.64 -21.92
N GLU A 443 -11.00 1.05 -23.18
CA GLU A 443 -10.59 2.41 -23.52
C GLU A 443 -11.70 3.44 -23.24
N GLU A 444 -12.95 3.09 -23.54
CA GLU A 444 -14.11 3.95 -23.23
C GLU A 444 -14.35 4.05 -21.73
N TRP A 445 -14.15 2.94 -21.00
CA TRP A 445 -14.16 2.93 -19.54
C TRP A 445 -13.19 3.96 -18.96
N ASP A 446 -11.91 3.88 -19.34
CA ASP A 446 -10.85 4.74 -18.84
C ASP A 446 -11.15 6.23 -19.13
N LEU A 447 -11.71 6.53 -20.31
CA LEU A 447 -12.11 7.87 -20.72
C LEU A 447 -13.31 8.40 -19.91
N MET A 448 -14.30 7.56 -19.61
CA MET A 448 -15.58 7.98 -19.03
C MET A 448 -15.53 8.06 -17.51
N GLN A 449 -14.84 7.14 -16.84
CA GLN A 449 -14.95 6.97 -15.39
C GLN A 449 -14.64 8.26 -14.63
N ASN A 450 -13.44 8.82 -14.77
CA ASN A 450 -13.06 10.04 -14.04
C ASN A 450 -13.85 11.26 -14.51
N HIS A 451 -14.19 11.33 -15.80
CA HIS A 451 -14.98 12.42 -16.35
C HIS A 451 -16.37 12.50 -15.70
N MET A 452 -17.09 11.38 -15.63
CA MET A 452 -18.42 11.31 -15.01
C MET A 452 -18.37 11.60 -13.51
N VAL A 453 -17.33 11.15 -12.81
CA VAL A 453 -17.13 11.48 -11.40
C VAL A 453 -16.99 12.98 -11.22
N TRP A 454 -16.14 13.64 -12.01
CA TRP A 454 -15.91 15.07 -11.88
C TRP A 454 -17.08 15.92 -12.34
N GLU A 455 -17.85 15.48 -13.32
CA GLU A 455 -19.10 16.15 -13.71
C GLU A 455 -20.10 16.18 -12.54
N ARG A 456 -20.33 15.02 -11.89
CA ARG A 456 -21.22 14.92 -10.71
C ARG A 456 -20.71 15.73 -9.52
N VAL A 457 -19.40 15.63 -9.22
CA VAL A 457 -18.78 16.41 -8.13
C VAL A 457 -18.86 17.91 -8.39
N ALA A 458 -18.62 18.34 -9.63
CA ALA A 458 -18.65 19.75 -10.01
C ALA A 458 -20.05 20.33 -9.92
N ASP A 459 -21.07 19.60 -10.40
CA ASP A 459 -22.47 20.01 -10.31
C ASP A 459 -22.94 20.15 -8.85
N GLU A 460 -22.63 19.16 -7.99
CA GLU A 460 -23.02 19.21 -6.57
C GLU A 460 -22.32 20.34 -5.78
N LEU A 461 -21.10 20.73 -6.19
CA LEU A 461 -20.29 21.74 -5.48
C LEU A 461 -20.27 23.12 -6.14
N GLY A 462 -20.87 23.28 -7.32
CA GLY A 462 -20.80 24.50 -8.12
C GLY A 462 -19.38 24.79 -8.66
N LEU A 463 -18.55 23.76 -8.88
CA LEU A 463 -17.27 23.93 -9.57
C LEU A 463 -17.52 24.10 -11.07
N ILE A 464 -16.68 24.89 -11.74
CA ILE A 464 -16.83 25.12 -13.18
C ILE A 464 -16.01 24.06 -13.90
N TYR A 465 -16.64 22.93 -14.23
CA TYR A 465 -16.05 21.83 -14.97
C TYR A 465 -16.47 21.86 -16.44
N LYS A 466 -15.51 21.65 -17.36
CA LYS A 466 -15.76 21.59 -18.80
C LYS A 466 -14.95 20.48 -19.44
N LYS A 467 -15.54 19.83 -20.44
CA LYS A 467 -14.89 18.94 -21.38
C LYS A 467 -15.06 19.51 -22.78
N THR A 468 -13.95 19.69 -23.50
CA THR A 468 -13.93 20.24 -24.85
C THR A 468 -13.16 19.27 -25.76
N GLU A 469 -13.58 19.11 -27.00
CA GLU A 469 -12.80 18.39 -28.01
C GLU A 469 -11.67 19.29 -28.55
N TRP A 470 -10.58 18.67 -29.01
CA TRP A 470 -9.42 19.38 -29.52
C TRP A 470 -9.71 20.25 -30.73
#